data_AF-A0A7K0SU99-F1
#
_entry.id   AF-A0A7K0SU99-F1
#
_cell.length_a   1.000
_cell.length_b   1.000
_cell.length_c   1.000
_cell.angle_alpha   90.00
_cell.angle_beta   90.00
_cell.angle_gamma   90.00
#
_symmetry.space_group_name_H-M   'P 1'
#
loop_
_entity.id
_entity.type
_entity.pdbx_description
1 polymer ?
#
loop_
_entity_poly.entity_id
_entity_poly.type
_entity_poly.pdbx_seq_one_letter_code
_entity_poly.pdbx_strand_id
1 'polypeptide(L)' 'MYAIVKAGGHQEKVAVGDTVIVDRIDAAVGATVSFPAVLLVDGASVTS' A
#
# COMPACT_ATOMS: atom_id res chain seq x y z
N MET A 1 3.33 12.89 1.19
CA MET A 1 4.03 11.60 1.16
C MET A 1 3.10 10.55 0.58
N TYR A 2 3.57 9.68 -0.30
CA TYR A 2 2.83 8.52 -0.81
C TYR A 2 3.77 7.33 -1.00
N ALA A 3 3.22 6.12 -1.03
CA ALA A 3 3.94 4.89 -1.33
C ALA A 3 3.28 4.15 -2.50
N ILE A 4 4.06 3.31 -3.17
CA ILE A 4 3.57 2.26 -4.06
C ILE A 4 3.70 0.95 -3.29
N VAL A 5 2.59 0.26 -3.07
CA VAL A 5 2.55 -1.03 -2.37
C VAL A 5 2.15 -2.14 -3.33
N LYS A 6 2.69 -3.34 -3.13
CA LYS A 6 2.27 -4.53 -3.87
C LYS A 6 1.10 -5.19 -3.15
N ALA A 7 -0.11 -5.04 -3.69
CA ALA A 7 -1.32 -5.68 -3.19
C ALA A 7 -1.73 -6.80 -4.14
N GLY A 8 -1.34 -8.04 -3.80
CA GLY A 8 -1.62 -9.21 -4.63
C GLY A 8 -0.93 -9.13 -6.00
N GLY A 9 -1.73 -9.19 -7.07
CA GLY A 9 -1.25 -9.22 -8.45
C GLY A 9 -0.82 -7.86 -9.03
N HIS A 10 -1.15 -6.74 -8.37
CA HIS A 10 -0.93 -5.39 -8.88
C HIS A 10 -0.24 -4.49 -7.86
N GLN A 11 0.04 -3.25 -8.26
CA GLN A 11 0.63 -2.22 -7.43
C GLN A 11 -0.34 -1.06 -7.28
N GLU A 12 -0.40 -0.49 -6.08
CA GLU A 12 -1.32 0.58 -5.75
C GLU A 12 -0.57 1.78 -5.17
N LYS A 13 -0.95 2.98 -5.59
CA LYS A 13 -0.46 4.23 -5.00
C LYS A 13 -1.32 4.58 -3.80
N VAL A 14 -0.70 4.71 -2.64
CA VAL A 14 -1.39 4.93 -1.37
C VAL A 14 -0.80 6.09 -0.57
N ALA A 15 -1.65 6.83 0.11
CA ALA A 15 -1.33 7.78 1.15
C ALA A 15 -2.11 7.47 2.44
N VAL A 16 -1.73 8.10 3.55
CA VAL A 16 -2.42 7.92 4.84
C VAL A 16 -3.86 8.43 4.72
N GLY A 17 -4.82 7.57 5.05
CA GLY A 17 -6.25 7.86 5.00
C GLY A 17 -6.95 7.41 3.71
N ASP A 18 -6.20 6.90 2.72
CA ASP A 18 -6.80 6.41 1.48
C ASP A 18 -7.56 5.10 1.70
N THR A 19 -8.67 4.96 0.98
CA THR A 19 -9.40 3.69 0.85
C THR A 19 -9.10 3.12 -0.52
N VAL A 20 -8.55 1.91 -0.56
CA VAL A 20 -8.17 1.24 -1.81
C VAL A 20 -8.85 -0.13 -1.92
N ILE A 21 -9.12 -0.54 -3.15
CA ILE A 21 -9.66 -1.87 -3.46
C ILE A 21 -8.46 -2.76 -3.78
N VAL A 22 -8.40 -3.91 -3.12
CA VAL A 22 -7.32 -4.89 -3.27
C VAL A 22 -7.90 -6.27 -3.54
N ASP A 23 -7.04 -7.21 -3.93
CA ASP A 23 -7.40 -8.62 -4.06
C ASP A 23 -7.87 -9.18 -2.71
N ARG A 24 -8.62 -10.29 -2.74
CA ARG A 24 -9.14 -10.93 -1.52
C ARG A 24 -8.01 -11.31 -0.56
N ILE A 25 -8.13 -10.89 0.69
CA ILE A 25 -7.18 -11.19 1.77
C ILE A 25 -7.84 -12.13 2.77
N ASP A 26 -7.12 -13.15 3.23
CA ASP A 26 -7.55 -14.03 4.31
C ASP A 26 -7.29 -13.37 5.67
N ALA A 27 -8.08 -12.34 5.99
CA ALA A 27 -8.04 -11.60 7.24
C ALA A 27 -9.44 -11.19 7.68
N ALA A 28 -9.68 -11.16 8.99
CA ALA A 28 -10.95 -10.71 9.55
C ALA A 28 -11.17 -9.20 9.34
N VAL A 29 -12.42 -8.76 9.31
CA VAL A 29 -12.77 -7.34 9.26
C VAL A 29 -12.20 -6.62 10.49
N GLY A 30 -11.52 -5.49 10.26
CA GLY A 30 -10.85 -4.72 11.31
C GLY A 30 -9.44 -5.21 11.67
N ALA A 31 -8.98 -6.32 11.08
CA ALA A 31 -7.59 -6.75 11.22
C ALA A 31 -6.63 -5.78 10.50
N THR A 32 -5.45 -5.60 11.08
CA THR A 32 -4.35 -4.88 10.41
C THR A 32 -3.56 -5.85 9.55
N VAL A 33 -3.29 -5.47 8.30
CA VAL A 33 -2.47 -6.23 7.35
C VAL A 33 -1.33 -5.37 6.83
N SER A 34 -0.23 -6.01 6.44
CA SER A 34 0.94 -5.33 5.89
C SER A 34 1.14 -5.69 4.43
N PHE A 35 1.49 -4.70 3.61
CA PHE A 35 1.82 -4.90 2.21
C PHE A 35 3.29 -4.54 1.98
N PRO A 36 4.01 -5.30 1.12
CA PRO A 36 5.35 -4.91 0.71
C PRO A 36 5.34 -3.55 0.02
N ALA A 37 6.16 -2.62 0.50
CA ALA A 37 6.42 -1.36 -0.18
C ALA A 37 7.39 -1.60 -1.35
N VAL A 38 7.06 -1.04 -2.51
CA VAL A 38 7.87 -1.08 -3.73
C VAL A 38 8.56 0.27 -3.96
N LEU A 39 7.89 1.36 -3.55
CA LEU A 39 8.43 2.71 -3.65
C LEU A 39 7.86 3.57 -2.53
N LEU A 40 8.66 4.43 -1.95
CA LEU A 40 8.25 5.49 -1.05
C LEU A 40 8.69 6.84 -1.64
N VAL A 41 7.76 7.79 -1.69
CA VAL A 41 8.03 9.16 -2.12
C VAL A 41 7.65 10.12 -1.02
N ASP A 42 8.68 10.74 -0.45
CA ASP A 42 8.56 11.77 0.58
C ASP A 42 9.15 13.10 0.08
N GLY A 43 8.28 13.94 -0.48
CA GLY A 43 8.69 15.18 -1.11
C GLY A 43 9.62 14.93 -2.30
N ALA A 44 10.87 15.37 -2.19
CA ALA A 44 11.91 15.14 -3.19
C ALA A 44 12.69 13.82 -2.98
N SER A 45 12.52 13.17 -1.82
CA SER A 45 13.20 11.92 -1.48
C SER A 45 12.42 10.72 -2.01
N VAL A 46 13.11 9.83 -2.71
CA VAL A 46 12.55 8.60 -3.28
C VAL A 46 13.35 7.40 -2.78
N THR A 47 12.68 6.35 -2.32
CA THR A 47 13.30 5.12 -1.81
C THR A 47 12.56 3.90 -2.36
N SER A 48 13.29 2.85 -2.77
CA SER A 48 12.76 1.63 -3.40
C SER A 48 13.24 0.39 -2.67
#